data_AF-A0A4P9ZQP9-F1
#
_entry.id   AF-A0A4P9ZQP9-F1
#
_cell.length_a   1.000
_cell.length_b   1.000
_cell.length_c   1.000
_cell.angle_alpha   90.00
_cell.angle_beta   90.00
_cell.angle_gamma   90.00
#
_symmetry.space_group_name_H-M   'P 1'
#
loop_
_entity.id
_entity.type
_entity.pdbx_description
1 polymer ?
#
loop_
_entity_poly.entity_id
_entity_poly.type
_entity_poly.pdbx_seq_one_letter_code
_entity_poly.pdbx_strand_id
1 'polypeptide(L)'
;MIPLQEPGQGHIHCGLVAGQPTLFQCSGKYPLKLVAPRTIASSAAAAVYILTYGGGIVHGDRINLSVQVDPGAVLTLLTQGSTKVFRNRDGEALQPEVPPELSYSLNQLTATVAPGGCLVCLPSPVTCFKESRYLQNQRIELQDATSGLVLLDWMTSGRHSCGESWQFDLYNSTNTIYLGG
;
A
#
# COMPACT_ATOMS: atom_id res chain seq x y z
N MET A 1 -0.43 -24.23 -15.14
CA MET A 1 0.18 -24.16 -13.79
C MET A 1 0.27 -22.69 -13.43
N ILE A 2 -0.61 -22.19 -12.56
CA ILE A 2 -0.60 -20.78 -12.13
C ILE A 2 0.62 -20.63 -11.20
N PRO A 3 1.55 -19.69 -11.43
CA PRO A 3 2.73 -19.56 -10.58
C PRO A 3 2.31 -19.26 -9.14
N LEU A 4 2.96 -19.92 -8.18
CA LEU A 4 2.76 -19.59 -6.76
C LEU A 4 3.24 -18.16 -6.53
N GLN A 5 2.29 -17.26 -6.25
CA GLN A 5 2.58 -15.88 -5.89
C GLN A 5 3.45 -15.84 -4.61
N GLU A 6 4.46 -15.00 -4.53
CA GLU A 6 5.32 -14.89 -3.33
C GLU A 6 4.59 -14.23 -2.15
N PRO A 7 4.99 -14.47 -0.89
CA PRO A 7 4.49 -13.72 0.26
C PRO A 7 4.60 -12.20 0.05
N GLY A 8 3.60 -11.46 0.51
CA GLY A 8 3.56 -10.00 0.44
C GLY A 8 3.19 -9.41 -0.91
N GLN A 9 3.06 -10.24 -1.95
CA GLN A 9 2.65 -9.79 -3.27
C GLN A 9 1.13 -9.55 -3.34
N GLY A 10 0.73 -8.52 -4.07
CA GLY A 10 -0.65 -8.22 -4.38
C GLY A 10 -0.83 -7.58 -5.74
N HIS A 11 -2.00 -7.80 -6.33
CA HIS A 11 -2.38 -7.26 -7.62
C HIS A 11 -3.82 -6.74 -7.56
N ILE A 12 -4.02 -5.52 -8.05
CA ILE A 12 -5.33 -4.92 -8.28
C ILE A 12 -5.39 -4.49 -9.75
N HIS A 13 -6.41 -4.97 -10.46
CA HIS A 13 -6.72 -4.51 -11.81
C HIS A 13 -8.17 -4.05 -11.85
N CYS A 14 -8.36 -2.75 -12.11
CA CYS A 14 -9.66 -2.11 -12.18
C CYS A 14 -9.89 -1.58 -13.59
N GLY A 15 -11.07 -1.88 -14.15
CA GLY A 15 -11.53 -1.28 -15.40
C GLY A 15 -13.03 -1.07 -15.42
N LEU A 16 -13.60 -0.96 -16.61
CA LEU A 16 -15.03 -0.69 -16.81
C LEU A 16 -15.74 -1.86 -17.48
N VAL A 17 -16.89 -2.25 -16.94
CA VAL A 17 -17.84 -3.17 -17.59
C VAL A 17 -19.18 -2.46 -17.70
N ALA A 18 -19.66 -2.26 -18.93
CA ALA A 18 -20.87 -1.47 -19.21
C ALA A 18 -20.85 -0.07 -18.53
N GLY A 19 -19.68 0.58 -18.53
CA GLY A 19 -19.47 1.89 -17.90
C GLY A 19 -19.43 1.88 -16.38
N GLN A 20 -19.40 0.71 -15.73
CA GLN A 20 -19.30 0.58 -14.26
C GLN A 20 -17.90 0.10 -13.84
N PRO A 21 -17.28 0.72 -12.82
CA PRO A 21 -16.02 0.26 -12.26
C PRO A 21 -16.09 -1.18 -11.74
N THR A 22 -15.19 -2.02 -12.25
CA THR A 22 -15.14 -3.46 -11.98
C THR A 22 -13.70 -3.89 -11.73
N LEU A 23 -13.50 -4.69 -10.67
CA LEU A 23 -12.21 -5.29 -10.38
C LEU A 23 -12.07 -6.60 -11.17
N PHE A 24 -11.20 -6.61 -12.17
CA PHE A 24 -10.84 -7.82 -12.91
C PHE A 24 -9.89 -8.71 -12.10
N GLN A 25 -9.08 -8.09 -11.24
CA GLN A 25 -8.20 -8.78 -10.31
C GLN A 25 -8.13 -8.03 -8.99
N CYS A 26 -8.20 -8.78 -7.87
CA CYS A 26 -7.94 -8.27 -6.54
C CYS A 26 -7.42 -9.45 -5.70
N SER A 27 -6.09 -9.62 -5.68
CA SER A 27 -5.43 -10.70 -4.95
C SER A 27 -4.30 -10.17 -4.09
N GLY A 28 -4.14 -10.74 -2.90
CA GLY A 28 -3.05 -10.42 -1.99
C GLY A 28 -2.65 -11.66 -1.21
N LYS A 29 -1.36 -11.83 -0.98
CA LYS A 29 -0.81 -12.92 -0.19
C LYS A 29 -0.23 -12.37 1.11
N TYR A 30 -0.35 -13.15 2.19
CA TYR A 30 0.21 -12.81 3.50
C TYR A 30 1.64 -12.24 3.37
N PRO A 31 1.97 -11.11 4.02
CA PRO A 31 1.18 -10.39 5.04
C PRO A 31 0.09 -9.45 4.50
N LEU A 32 -0.03 -9.27 3.18
CA LEU A 32 -1.02 -8.41 2.54
C LEU A 32 -2.40 -9.10 2.43
N LYS A 33 -3.45 -8.36 2.75
CA LYS A 33 -4.85 -8.74 2.50
C LYS A 33 -5.56 -7.58 1.81
N LEU A 34 -6.33 -7.91 0.78
CA LEU A 34 -7.16 -6.95 0.06
C LEU A 34 -8.63 -7.31 0.27
N VAL A 35 -9.46 -6.31 0.54
CA VAL A 35 -10.90 -6.48 0.69
C VAL A 35 -11.60 -5.46 -0.20
N ALA A 36 -12.38 -5.94 -1.16
CA ALA A 36 -13.22 -5.12 -2.01
C ALA A 36 -14.68 -5.28 -1.58
N PRO A 37 -15.36 -4.24 -1.08
CA PRO A 37 -16.82 -4.27 -0.96
C PRO A 37 -17.44 -4.45 -2.34
N ARG A 38 -18.64 -5.05 -2.39
CA ARG A 38 -19.39 -5.10 -3.64
C ARG A 38 -19.67 -3.67 -4.12
N THR A 39 -19.30 -3.37 -5.35
CA THR A 39 -19.67 -2.12 -6.01
C THR A 39 -21.20 -2.00 -5.99
N ILE A 40 -21.72 -0.96 -5.37
CA ILE A 40 -23.15 -0.65 -5.41
C ILE A 40 -23.46 -0.18 -6.83
N ALA A 41 -24.55 -0.65 -7.42
CA ALA A 41 -25.01 -0.15 -8.72
C ALA A 41 -25.13 1.38 -8.65
N SER A 42 -24.51 2.10 -9.59
CA SER A 42 -24.32 3.57 -9.64
C SER A 42 -23.07 4.14 -8.94
N SER A 43 -22.16 3.32 -8.41
CA SER A 43 -20.88 3.85 -7.90
C SER A 43 -19.98 4.31 -9.05
N ALA A 44 -19.50 5.55 -8.98
CA ALA A 44 -18.54 6.09 -9.94
C ALA A 44 -17.11 5.53 -9.76
N ALA A 45 -16.84 4.83 -8.66
CA ALA A 45 -15.53 4.24 -8.37
C ALA A 45 -15.63 2.84 -7.75
N ALA A 46 -14.62 2.00 -8.02
CA ALA A 46 -14.35 0.79 -7.25
C ALA A 46 -13.56 1.14 -5.98
N ALA A 47 -13.78 0.42 -4.89
CA ALA A 47 -13.04 0.61 -3.64
C ALA A 47 -12.31 -0.68 -3.24
N VAL A 48 -11.06 -0.55 -2.80
CA VAL A 48 -10.29 -1.64 -2.21
C VAL A 48 -9.66 -1.16 -0.91
N TYR A 49 -9.92 -1.92 0.16
CA TYR A 49 -9.23 -1.76 1.43
C TYR A 49 -7.96 -2.60 1.43
N ILE A 50 -6.84 -1.96 1.72
CA ILE A 50 -5.53 -2.54 1.93
C ILE A 50 -5.40 -2.81 3.43
N LEU A 51 -5.11 -4.06 3.78
CA LEU A 51 -4.94 -4.50 5.15
C LEU A 51 -3.68 -5.35 5.28
N THR A 52 -3.16 -5.41 6.49
CA THR A 52 -2.15 -6.40 6.88
C THR A 52 -2.71 -7.31 7.97
N TYR A 53 -2.28 -8.57 7.96
CA TYR A 53 -2.62 -9.49 9.04
C TYR A 53 -1.95 -9.05 10.36
N GLY A 54 -2.59 -9.34 11.50
CA GLY A 54 -2.05 -8.94 12.81
C GLY A 54 -2.22 -7.45 13.17
N GLY A 55 -2.92 -6.67 12.33
CA GLY A 55 -3.26 -5.27 12.61
C GLY A 55 -2.13 -4.27 12.37
N GLY A 56 -1.07 -4.69 11.68
CA GLY A 56 0.07 -3.85 11.34
C GLY A 56 1.14 -4.62 10.58
N ILE A 57 2.26 -3.97 10.34
CA ILE A 57 3.46 -4.50 9.68
C ILE A 57 4.44 -4.90 10.78
N VAL A 58 4.96 -6.13 10.72
CA VAL A 58 5.98 -6.62 11.66
C VAL A 58 7.37 -6.59 11.02
N HIS A 59 8.41 -6.71 11.84
CA HIS A 59 9.80 -6.71 11.39
C HIS A 59 10.03 -7.73 10.26
N GLY A 60 10.70 -7.29 9.19
CA GLY A 60 11.01 -8.13 8.02
C GLY A 60 9.88 -8.29 7.02
N ASP A 61 8.65 -7.84 7.31
CA ASP A 61 7.55 -7.86 6.33
C ASP A 61 7.92 -7.04 5.08
N ARG A 62 7.70 -7.63 3.91
CA ARG A 62 7.83 -6.95 2.62
C ARG A 62 6.53 -7.08 1.86
N ILE A 63 5.94 -5.95 1.50
CA ILE A 63 4.70 -5.87 0.74
C ILE A 63 5.02 -5.28 -0.62
N ASN A 64 4.48 -5.89 -1.67
CA ASN A 64 4.60 -5.46 -3.06
C ASN A 64 3.21 -5.47 -3.69
N LEU A 65 2.60 -4.29 -3.82
CA LEU A 65 1.28 -4.12 -4.41
C LEU A 65 1.39 -3.50 -5.79
N SER A 66 0.95 -4.23 -6.81
CA SER A 66 0.80 -3.73 -8.17
C SER A 66 -0.66 -3.33 -8.44
N VAL A 67 -0.84 -2.16 -9.05
CA VAL A 67 -2.15 -1.57 -9.33
C VAL A 67 -2.23 -1.14 -10.78
N GLN A 68 -3.27 -1.57 -11.48
CA GLN A 68 -3.59 -1.14 -12.83
C GLN A 68 -4.99 -0.53 -12.86
N VAL A 69 -5.09 0.70 -13.37
CA VAL A 69 -6.34 1.40 -13.61
C VAL A 69 -6.50 1.63 -15.10
N ASP A 70 -7.47 0.95 -15.70
CA ASP A 70 -7.79 1.03 -17.13
C ASP A 70 -8.45 2.36 -17.51
N PRO A 71 -8.56 2.68 -18.82
CA PRO A 71 -9.10 3.95 -19.27
C PRO A 71 -10.49 4.25 -18.72
N GLY A 72 -10.67 5.49 -18.23
CA GLY A 72 -11.93 5.97 -17.66
C GLY A 72 -12.34 5.36 -16.31
N ALA A 73 -11.62 4.35 -15.81
CA ALA A 73 -11.95 3.70 -14.54
C ALA A 73 -11.45 4.53 -13.35
N VAL A 74 -12.21 4.50 -12.25
CA VAL A 74 -11.81 5.14 -10.99
C VAL A 74 -11.65 4.07 -9.92
N LEU A 75 -10.46 4.01 -9.32
CA LEU A 75 -10.12 3.10 -8.24
C LEU A 75 -9.75 3.88 -6.98
N THR A 76 -10.40 3.57 -5.88
CA THR A 76 -10.10 4.12 -4.55
C THR A 76 -9.42 3.07 -3.68
N LEU A 77 -8.21 3.38 -3.20
CA LEU A 77 -7.45 2.59 -2.25
C LEU A 77 -7.54 3.24 -0.87
N LEU A 78 -7.96 2.45 0.11
CA LEU A 78 -8.16 2.85 1.51
C LEU A 78 -7.42 1.88 2.43
N THR A 79 -7.21 2.24 3.69
CA THR A 79 -6.81 1.28 4.73
C THR A 79 -7.91 1.17 5.79
N GLN A 80 -7.98 0.02 6.46
CA GLN A 80 -8.86 -0.14 7.62
C GLN A 80 -8.18 0.37 8.89
N GLY A 81 -8.06 1.69 9.02
CA GLY A 81 -7.37 2.35 10.12
C GLY A 81 -5.86 2.47 9.88
N SER A 82 -5.15 3.00 10.88
CA SER A 82 -3.73 3.31 10.81
C SER A 82 -2.89 2.07 10.50
N THR A 83 -1.91 2.21 9.61
CA THR A 83 -0.88 1.18 9.40
C THR A 83 0.08 1.21 10.57
N LYS A 84 -0.07 0.29 11.51
CA LYS A 84 0.83 0.17 12.67
C LYS A 84 2.12 -0.50 12.22
N VAL A 85 3.28 0.04 12.57
CA VAL A 85 4.57 -0.64 12.36
C VAL A 85 5.10 -1.04 13.71
N PHE A 86 5.19 -2.35 13.96
CA PHE A 86 5.63 -2.88 15.24
C PHE A 86 7.15 -2.76 15.42
N ARG A 87 7.56 -2.72 16.68
CA ARG A 87 8.98 -2.74 17.08
C ARG A 87 9.68 -4.01 16.59
N ASN A 88 11.00 -3.94 16.45
CA ASN A 88 11.83 -5.13 16.25
C ASN A 88 11.69 -6.08 17.45
N ARG A 89 11.75 -7.39 17.23
CA ARG A 89 11.74 -8.36 18.33
C ARG A 89 13.06 -8.25 19.10
N ASP A 90 12.97 -8.30 20.43
CA ASP A 90 14.12 -8.25 21.32
C ASP A 90 15.11 -9.36 20.90
N GLY A 91 16.29 -8.97 20.39
CA GLY A 91 17.34 -9.88 19.90
C GLY A 91 17.58 -9.91 18.37
N GLU A 92 16.67 -9.39 17.53
CA GLU A 92 16.84 -9.36 16.06
C GLU A 92 17.48 -8.05 15.55
N ALA A 93 17.39 -6.97 16.33
CA ALA A 93 17.62 -5.61 15.82
C ALA A 93 19.05 -5.30 15.35
N LEU A 94 20.07 -6.06 15.76
CA LEU A 94 21.49 -5.78 15.43
C LEU A 94 22.37 -7.04 15.49
N GLN A 95 21.88 -8.22 15.12
CA GLN A 95 22.80 -9.34 14.92
C GLN A 95 23.62 -9.05 13.64
N PRO A 96 24.96 -9.16 13.66
CA PRO A 96 25.82 -8.92 12.49
C PRO A 96 25.44 -9.77 11.26
N GLU A 97 24.64 -10.82 11.47
CA GLU A 97 24.24 -11.80 10.47
C GLU A 97 22.88 -11.53 9.82
N VAL A 98 22.11 -10.51 10.25
CA VAL A 98 20.84 -10.16 9.59
C VAL A 98 21.16 -9.44 8.28
N PRO A 99 20.71 -9.97 7.12
CA PRO A 99 20.91 -9.30 5.84
C PRO A 99 20.35 -7.87 5.87
N PRO A 100 21.05 -6.86 5.30
CA PRO A 100 20.61 -5.47 5.34
C PRO A 100 19.16 -5.26 4.87
N GLU A 101 18.72 -6.06 3.90
CA GLU A 101 17.36 -6.06 3.37
C GLU A 101 16.30 -6.43 4.40
N LEU A 102 16.61 -7.22 5.43
CA LEU A 102 15.67 -7.59 6.49
C LEU A 102 15.75 -6.66 7.71
N SER A 103 16.65 -5.67 7.72
CA SER A 103 16.80 -4.73 8.84
C SER A 103 15.64 -3.73 8.99
N TYR A 104 14.70 -3.71 8.03
CA TYR A 104 13.51 -2.87 8.01
C TYR A 104 12.35 -3.62 7.34
N SER A 105 11.13 -3.21 7.66
CA SER A 105 9.95 -3.61 6.91
C SER A 105 9.74 -2.69 5.71
N LEU A 106 9.29 -3.24 4.59
CA LEU A 106 9.14 -2.51 3.32
C LEU A 106 7.72 -2.62 2.79
N ASN A 107 7.15 -1.49 2.37
CA ASN A 107 5.90 -1.45 1.64
C ASN A 107 6.09 -0.76 0.28
N GLN A 108 5.87 -1.50 -0.80
CA GLN A 108 6.00 -1.02 -2.17
C GLN A 108 4.62 -1.00 -2.83
N LEU A 109 4.28 0.12 -3.45
CA LEU A 109 3.13 0.27 -4.31
C LEU A 109 3.61 0.72 -5.68
N THR A 110 3.28 -0.03 -6.72
CA THR A 110 3.50 0.35 -8.12
C THR A 110 2.15 0.46 -8.80
N ALA A 111 1.83 1.62 -9.36
CA ALA A 111 0.57 1.86 -10.04
C ALA A 111 0.76 2.40 -11.45
N THR A 112 -0.09 1.96 -12.37
CA THR A 112 -0.22 2.53 -13.71
C THR A 112 -1.65 2.98 -13.92
N VAL A 113 -1.83 4.25 -14.33
CA VAL A 113 -3.14 4.85 -14.58
C VAL A 113 -3.23 5.22 -16.05
N ALA A 114 -4.16 4.60 -16.76
CA ALA A 114 -4.39 4.82 -18.17
C ALA A 114 -5.13 6.15 -18.45
N PRO A 115 -5.23 6.60 -19.71
CA PRO A 115 -5.92 7.83 -20.09
C PRO A 115 -7.35 7.90 -19.56
N GLY A 116 -7.71 9.04 -18.96
CA GLY A 116 -9.01 9.28 -18.33
C GLY A 116 -9.29 8.43 -17.09
N GLY A 117 -8.41 7.49 -16.72
CA GLY A 117 -8.52 6.74 -15.47
C GLY A 117 -8.09 7.59 -14.27
N CYS A 118 -8.47 7.19 -13.07
CA CYS A 118 -8.09 7.89 -11.84
C CYS A 118 -7.78 6.93 -10.70
N LEU A 119 -6.63 7.12 -10.06
CA LEU A 119 -6.27 6.46 -8.80
C LEU A 119 -6.46 7.42 -7.63
N VAL A 120 -7.27 7.02 -6.65
CA VAL A 120 -7.48 7.75 -5.39
C VAL A 120 -6.88 6.92 -4.26
N CYS A 121 -5.69 7.29 -3.80
CA CYS A 121 -4.99 6.63 -2.70
C CYS A 121 -5.11 7.47 -1.43
N LEU A 122 -6.01 7.05 -0.52
CA LEU A 122 -6.33 7.75 0.73
C LEU A 122 -6.18 6.82 1.94
N PRO A 123 -4.95 6.37 2.24
CA PRO A 123 -4.70 5.55 3.42
C PRO A 123 -4.89 6.36 4.70
N SER A 124 -5.21 5.66 5.79
CA SER A 124 -5.02 6.20 7.15
C SER A 124 -3.51 6.34 7.44
N PRO A 125 -3.08 7.05 8.50
CA PRO A 125 -1.67 7.36 8.67
C PRO A 125 -0.86 6.12 9.01
N VAL A 126 0.43 6.16 8.69
CA VAL A 126 1.40 5.21 9.25
C VAL A 126 1.71 5.60 10.70
N THR A 127 1.67 4.64 11.62
CA THR A 127 2.02 4.82 13.04
C THR A 127 3.17 3.89 13.39
N CYS A 128 4.39 4.42 13.35
CA CYS A 128 5.59 3.70 13.74
C CYS A 128 5.69 3.62 15.27
N PHE A 129 5.89 2.41 15.80
CA PHE A 129 6.11 2.22 17.24
C PHE A 129 7.58 2.46 17.59
N LYS A 130 7.87 2.57 18.89
CA LYS A 130 9.25 2.63 19.39
C LYS A 130 10.14 1.55 18.75
N GLU A 131 11.37 1.91 18.36
CA GLU A 131 12.38 1.02 17.77
C GLU A 131 11.95 0.30 16.47
N SER A 132 10.94 0.84 15.77
CA SER A 132 10.55 0.31 14.45
C SER A 132 11.39 0.93 13.32
N ARG A 133 11.56 0.17 12.24
CA ARG A 133 12.28 0.59 11.02
C ARG A 133 11.42 0.30 9.80
N TYR A 134 10.96 1.33 9.11
CA TYR A 134 10.01 1.23 8.02
C TYR A 134 10.40 2.06 6.79
N LEU A 135 10.29 1.44 5.63
CA LEU A 135 10.40 2.09 4.33
C LEU A 135 9.09 1.94 3.54
N GLN A 136 8.69 3.00 2.87
CA GLN A 136 7.56 3.02 1.95
C GLN A 136 7.98 3.63 0.61
N ASN A 137 7.70 2.93 -0.47
CA ASN A 137 7.99 3.38 -1.83
C ASN A 137 6.72 3.29 -2.69
N GLN A 138 6.24 4.42 -3.18
CA GLN A 138 5.09 4.49 -4.07
C GLN A 138 5.54 5.02 -5.43
N ARG A 139 5.49 4.19 -6.47
CA ARG A 139 5.76 4.54 -7.85
C ARG A 139 4.44 4.59 -8.61
N ILE A 140 4.11 5.74 -9.19
CA ILE A 140 2.85 5.94 -9.90
C ILE A 140 3.14 6.49 -11.29
N GLU A 141 2.66 5.80 -12.31
CA GLU A 141 2.83 6.16 -13.72
C GLU A 141 1.48 6.59 -14.28
N LEU A 142 1.37 7.89 -14.57
CA LEU A 142 0.25 8.50 -15.27
C LEU A 142 0.56 8.49 -16.76
N GLN A 143 -0.22 7.74 -17.55
CA GLN A 143 0.10 7.51 -18.95
C GLN A 143 0.03 8.80 -19.78
N ASP A 144 -0.90 9.71 -19.47
CA ASP A 144 -0.96 11.02 -20.11
C ASP A 144 -1.58 12.10 -19.21
N ALA A 145 -1.76 13.31 -19.75
CA ALA A 145 -2.32 14.46 -19.05
C ALA A 145 -3.80 14.29 -18.61
N THR A 146 -4.48 13.25 -19.10
CA THR A 146 -5.87 12.95 -18.72
C THR A 146 -5.95 11.92 -17.58
N SER A 147 -4.85 11.25 -17.24
CA SER A 147 -4.76 10.36 -16.10
C SER A 147 -4.79 11.13 -14.78
N GLY A 148 -5.69 10.73 -13.88
CA GLY A 148 -5.90 11.37 -12.57
C GLY A 148 -5.20 10.65 -11.42
N LEU A 149 -4.71 11.44 -10.46
CA LEU A 149 -4.16 10.95 -9.19
C LEU A 149 -4.61 11.83 -8.03
N VAL A 150 -5.13 11.20 -6.99
CA VAL A 150 -5.25 11.78 -5.64
C VAL A 150 -4.41 10.93 -4.71
N LEU A 151 -3.41 11.52 -4.07
CA LEU A 151 -2.47 10.81 -3.19
C LEU A 151 -2.39 11.51 -1.83
N LEU A 152 -2.68 10.75 -0.77
CA LEU A 152 -2.41 11.15 0.60
C LEU A 152 -1.34 10.22 1.17
N ASP A 153 -0.23 10.80 1.62
CA ASP A 153 0.83 10.09 2.34
C ASP A 153 1.17 10.86 3.60
N TRP A 154 1.02 10.20 4.75
CA TRP A 154 1.11 10.84 6.05
C TRP A 154 1.37 9.83 7.16
N MET A 155 1.95 10.33 8.26
CA MET A 155 2.31 9.55 9.43
C MET A 155 1.94 10.27 10.73
N THR A 156 1.93 9.52 11.82
CA THR A 156 1.86 10.06 13.19
C THR A 156 3.21 9.93 13.87
N SER A 157 3.54 10.80 14.83
CA SER A 157 4.83 10.76 15.55
C SER A 157 5.06 9.47 16.34
N GLY A 158 4.04 8.65 16.54
CA GLY A 158 4.09 7.40 17.28
C GLY A 158 2.78 7.15 18.02
N ARG A 159 2.80 6.24 18.99
CA ARG A 159 1.66 5.99 19.88
C ARG A 159 1.60 7.04 20.99
N HIS A 160 1.05 8.21 20.68
CA HIS A 160 0.94 9.31 21.65
C HIS A 160 0.19 8.90 22.93
N SER A 161 -0.86 8.08 22.81
CA SER A 161 -1.60 7.54 23.97
C SER A 161 -0.78 6.61 24.86
N CYS A 162 0.36 6.11 24.38
CA CYS A 162 1.31 5.26 25.11
C CYS A 162 2.59 6.02 25.50
N GLY A 163 2.64 7.35 25.31
CA GLY A 163 3.83 8.16 25.60
C GLY A 163 4.95 8.05 24.56
N GLU A 164 4.69 7.44 23.39
CA GLU A 164 5.67 7.35 22.31
C GLU A 164 5.54 8.54 21.36
N SER A 165 6.64 9.27 21.15
CA SER A 165 6.75 10.31 20.13
C SER A 165 8.16 10.36 19.58
N TRP A 166 8.30 10.15 18.27
CA TRP A 166 9.57 10.12 17.55
C TRP A 166 10.58 9.10 18.12
N GLN A 167 10.08 7.97 18.60
CA GLN A 167 10.88 6.90 19.21
C GLN A 167 11.16 5.72 18.27
N PHE A 168 10.71 5.79 17.02
CA PHE A 168 11.09 4.83 15.98
C PHE A 168 12.52 5.12 15.49
N ASP A 169 13.19 4.09 14.96
CA ASP A 169 14.59 4.22 14.53
C ASP A 169 14.70 4.72 13.09
N LEU A 170 13.74 4.35 12.23
CA LEU A 170 13.73 4.73 10.83
C LEU A 170 12.32 4.81 10.28
N TYR A 171 11.99 5.94 9.66
CA TYR A 171 10.85 6.09 8.78
C TYR A 171 11.31 6.82 7.51
N ASN A 172 11.03 6.25 6.35
CA ASN A 172 11.24 6.91 5.06
C ASN A 172 10.09 6.56 4.13
N SER A 173 9.45 7.58 3.57
CA SER A 173 8.43 7.43 2.54
C SER A 173 8.82 8.19 1.30
N THR A 174 8.78 7.52 0.15
CA THR A 174 9.13 8.08 -1.15
C THR A 174 7.96 7.91 -2.11
N ASN A 175 7.51 9.03 -2.68
CA ASN A 175 6.50 9.06 -3.73
C ASN A 175 7.14 9.53 -5.04
N THR A 176 7.12 8.67 -6.06
CA THR A 176 7.67 8.97 -7.39
C THR A 176 6.55 8.92 -8.41
N ILE A 177 6.24 10.07 -9.01
CA ILE A 177 5.13 10.24 -9.96
C ILE A 177 5.71 10.56 -11.33
N TYR A 178 5.34 9.76 -12.33
CA TYR A 178 5.70 9.96 -13.73
C TYR A 178 4.46 10.37 -14.51
N LEU A 179 4.63 11.30 -15.44
CA LEU A 179 3.56 11.76 -16.32
C LEU A 179 4.05 11.71 -17.77
N GLY A 180 3.41 10.90 -18.61
CA GLY A 180 3.71 10.83 -20.05
C GLY A 180 4.94 9.99 -20.44
N GLY A 181 5.50 9.22 -19.50
CA GLY A 181 6.73 8.44 -19.68
C GLY A 181 7.96 9.17 -19.14
#